data_AF-A0A1Y4GRR1-F1
#
_entry.id   AF-A0A1Y4GRR1-F1
#
_cell.length_a   1.000
_cell.length_b   1.000
_cell.length_c   1.000
_cell.angle_alpha   90.00
_cell.angle_beta   90.00
_cell.angle_gamma   90.00
#
_symmetry.space_group_name_H-M   'P 1'
#
loop_
_entity.id
_entity.type
_entity.pdbx_description
1 polymer ?
#
loop_
_entity_poly.entity_id
_entity_poly.type
_entity_poly.pdbx_seq_one_letter_code
_entity_poly.pdbx_strand_id
1 'polypeptide(L)'
;MLPKSNTEAATNVITVRTRRTDREIIVTGIDGNCRTTCYTLCGQVVFAGQVANDEPIALHNTAAGVYLLDLQNETQHYTCKIIL
;
A
#
# COMPACT_ATOMS: atom_id res chain seq x y z
N MET A 1 32.92 6.64 -28.80
CA MET A 1 32.19 7.07 -27.59
C MET A 1 30.88 6.30 -27.57
N LEU A 2 30.64 5.48 -26.54
CA LEU A 2 29.40 4.72 -26.40
C LEU A 2 28.23 5.66 -26.04
N PRO A 3 27.00 5.40 -26.52
CA PRO A 3 25.84 6.18 -26.13
C PRO A 3 25.59 5.97 -24.63
N LYS A 4 25.40 7.06 -23.90
CA LYS A 4 24.89 7.02 -22.52
C LYS A 4 23.49 6.42 -22.59
N SER A 5 23.31 5.21 -22.09
CA SER A 5 21.97 4.69 -21.82
C SER A 5 21.36 5.56 -20.75
N ASN A 6 20.41 6.44 -21.13
CA ASN A 6 19.44 6.96 -20.18
C ASN A 6 18.57 5.77 -19.79
N THR A 7 18.98 5.04 -18.75
CA THR A 7 18.07 4.19 -18.02
C THR A 7 17.11 5.15 -17.34
N GLU A 8 15.98 5.45 -17.99
CA GLU A 8 14.85 6.07 -17.32
C GLU A 8 14.62 5.23 -16.05
N ALA A 9 14.76 5.86 -14.89
CA ALA A 9 14.38 5.22 -13.64
C ALA A 9 12.91 4.86 -13.81
N ALA A 10 12.63 3.56 -13.97
CA ALA A 10 11.26 3.06 -14.07
C ALA A 10 10.50 3.66 -12.89
N THR A 11 9.51 4.51 -13.19
CA THR A 11 8.70 5.09 -12.13
C THR A 11 7.96 3.92 -11.50
N ASN A 12 8.37 3.50 -10.30
CA ASN A 12 7.69 2.44 -9.59
C ASN A 12 6.27 2.93 -9.29
N VAL A 13 5.30 2.45 -10.08
CA VAL A 13 3.89 2.78 -9.90
C VAL A 13 3.36 1.85 -8.81
N ILE A 14 3.13 2.41 -7.62
CA ILE A 14 2.44 1.69 -6.56
C ILE A 14 0.96 1.62 -6.90
N THR A 15 0.42 0.42 -6.91
CA THR A 15 -1.00 0.17 -7.13
C THR A 15 -1.62 -0.38 -5.86
N VAL A 16 -2.71 0.23 -5.43
CA VAL A 16 -3.50 -0.21 -4.27
C VAL A 16 -4.90 -0.60 -4.75
N ARG A 17 -5.31 -1.83 -4.46
CA ARG A 17 -6.62 -2.37 -4.84
C ARG A 17 -7.35 -2.85 -3.61
N THR A 18 -8.66 -2.63 -3.55
CA THR A 18 -9.51 -3.19 -2.50
C THR A 18 -10.36 -4.33 -3.05
N ARG A 19 -10.45 -5.43 -2.31
CA ARG A 19 -11.41 -6.52 -2.53
C ARG A 19 -12.51 -6.39 -1.48
N ARG A 20 -13.59 -5.71 -1.84
CA ARG A 20 -14.65 -5.30 -0.89
C ARG A 20 -15.35 -6.48 -0.21
N THR A 21 -15.62 -7.55 -0.95
CA THR A 21 -16.30 -8.75 -0.44
C THR A 21 -15.51 -9.39 0.71
N ASP A 22 -14.18 -9.47 0.55
CA ASP A 22 -13.28 -10.14 1.48
C ASP A 22 -12.67 -9.18 2.52
N ARG A 23 -12.94 -7.87 2.36
CA ARG A 23 -12.36 -6.76 3.15
C ARG A 23 -10.83 -6.80 3.14
N GLU A 24 -10.27 -7.00 1.97
CA GLU A 24 -8.82 -7.05 1.76
C GLU A 24 -8.31 -5.84 1.00
N ILE A 25 -7.05 -5.51 1.23
CA ILE A 25 -6.26 -4.60 0.42
C ILE A 25 -5.12 -5.38 -0.21
N ILE A 26 -4.80 -5.09 -1.47
CA ILE A 26 -3.62 -5.59 -2.15
C ILE A 26 -2.80 -4.41 -2.62
N VAL A 27 -1.50 -4.46 -2.32
CA VAL A 27 -0.52 -3.45 -2.68
C VAL A 27 0.52 -4.09 -3.59
N THR A 28 0.76 -3.48 -4.75
CA THR A 28 1.83 -3.90 -5.66
C THR A 28 2.73 -2.72 -6.04
N GLY A 29 3.96 -3.00 -6.46
CA GLY A 29 4.96 -2.00 -6.81
C GLY A 29 5.76 -1.46 -5.62
N ILE A 30 5.66 -2.11 -4.46
CA ILE A 30 6.47 -1.78 -3.29
C ILE A 30 7.83 -2.49 -3.34
N ASP A 31 8.88 -1.77 -2.94
CA ASP A 31 10.25 -2.29 -2.94
C ASP A 31 10.54 -2.99 -1.60
N GLY A 32 10.47 -4.33 -1.59
CA GLY A 32 10.67 -5.11 -0.37
C GLY A 32 9.51 -4.98 0.63
N ASN A 33 9.79 -5.25 1.91
CA ASN A 33 8.78 -5.21 2.96
C ASN A 33 8.48 -3.76 3.39
N CYS A 34 7.20 -3.40 3.35
CA CYS A 34 6.73 -2.09 3.81
C CYS A 34 6.04 -2.21 5.16
N ARG A 35 6.43 -1.35 6.10
CA ARG A 35 5.60 -1.06 7.28
C ARG A 35 4.30 -0.44 6.79
N THR A 36 3.21 -1.06 7.18
CA THR A 36 1.87 -0.69 6.71
C THR A 36 0.97 -0.45 7.89
N THR A 37 0.31 0.71 7.89
CA THR A 37 -0.70 1.04 8.89
C THR A 37 -1.98 1.49 8.20
N CYS A 38 -3.11 0.92 8.58
CA CYS A 38 -4.41 1.33 8.09
C CYS A 38 -5.20 1.99 9.22
N TYR A 39 -5.81 3.13 8.91
CA TYR A 39 -6.54 3.97 9.86
C TYR A 39 -7.98 4.19 9.39
N THR A 40 -8.91 4.30 10.34
CA THR A 40 -10.18 4.98 10.09
C THR A 40 -9.94 6.48 9.88
N LEU A 41 -10.91 7.19 9.30
CA LEU A 41 -10.83 8.66 9.18
C LEU A 41 -10.80 9.39 10.55
N CYS A 42 -11.20 8.71 11.62
CA CYS A 42 -11.08 9.23 12.98
C CYS A 42 -9.69 9.01 13.60
N GLY A 43 -8.75 8.41 12.86
CA GLY A 43 -7.39 8.15 13.31
C GLY A 43 -7.20 6.84 14.08
N GLN A 44 -8.22 5.98 14.19
CA GLN A 44 -8.07 4.68 14.85
C GLN A 44 -7.33 3.71 13.94
N VAL A 45 -6.29 3.06 14.45
CA VAL A 45 -5.57 1.98 13.76
C VAL A 45 -6.45 0.73 13.68
N VAL A 46 -6.69 0.23 12.48
CA VAL A 46 -7.42 -1.03 12.21
C VAL A 46 -6.51 -2.15 11.72
N PHE A 47 -5.31 -1.80 11.27
CA PHE A 47 -4.25 -2.76 10.94
C PHE A 47 -2.89 -2.08 11.11
N ALA A 48 -1.92 -2.83 11.62
CA ALA A 48 -0.51 -2.44 11.63
C ALA A 48 0.35 -3.70 11.45
N GLY A 49 1.24 -3.69 10.45
CA GLY A 49 2.06 -4.85 10.14
C GLY A 49 3.13 -4.56 9.10
N GLN A 50 3.89 -5.58 8.74
CA GLN A 50 4.75 -5.58 7.56
C GLN A 50 3.99 -6.29 6.44
N VAL A 51 4.10 -5.79 5.23
CA VAL A 51 3.44 -6.40 4.06
C VAL A 51 4.45 -6.55 2.93
N ALA A 52 4.39 -7.70 2.26
CA ALA A 52 5.14 -7.92 1.03
C ALA A 52 4.32 -7.52 -0.19
N ASN A 53 5.01 -7.39 -1.33
CA ASN A 53 4.37 -7.08 -2.61
C ASN A 53 3.37 -8.18 -3.01
N ASP A 54 2.15 -7.76 -3.38
CA ASP A 54 1.02 -8.62 -3.76
C ASP A 54 0.46 -9.52 -2.64
N GLU A 55 0.84 -9.25 -1.38
CA GLU A 55 0.28 -9.95 -0.22
C GLU A 55 -1.05 -9.32 0.24
N PRO A 56 -2.12 -10.10 0.43
CA PRO A 56 -3.39 -9.58 0.93
C PRO A 56 -3.32 -9.10 2.38
N ILE A 57 -3.80 -7.89 2.63
CA ILE A 57 -4.00 -7.32 3.96
C ILE A 57 -5.46 -7.48 4.34
N ALA A 58 -5.76 -8.41 5.25
CA ALA A 58 -7.11 -8.60 5.75
C ALA A 58 -7.46 -7.58 6.84
N LEU A 59 -8.53 -6.80 6.63
CA LEU A 59 -9.03 -5.82 7.59
C LEU A 59 -10.25 -6.37 8.34
N HIS A 60 -10.00 -7.38 9.18
CA HIS A 60 -11.07 -8.03 9.95
C HIS A 60 -11.88 -7.04 10.79
N ASN A 61 -13.19 -7.28 10.91
CA ASN A 61 -14.12 -6.50 11.73
C ASN A 61 -14.24 -5.00 11.38
N THR A 62 -13.77 -4.57 10.21
CA THR A 62 -13.95 -3.20 9.71
C THR A 62 -15.28 -3.03 8.98
N ALA A 63 -15.94 -1.88 9.12
CA ALA A 63 -17.17 -1.58 8.39
C ALA A 63 -16.88 -1.16 6.94
N ALA A 64 -17.87 -1.22 6.05
CA ALA A 64 -17.74 -0.58 4.74
C ALA A 64 -17.55 0.93 4.95
N GLY A 65 -16.63 1.53 4.20
CA GLY A 65 -16.28 2.93 4.41
C GLY A 65 -14.92 3.34 3.87
N VAL A 66 -14.52 4.55 4.27
CA VAL A 66 -13.27 5.18 3.84
C VAL A 66 -12.19 5.00 4.90
N TYR A 67 -11.01 4.60 4.46
CA TYR A 67 -9.84 4.38 5.30
C TYR A 67 -8.61 5.07 4.70
N LEU A 68 -7.60 5.30 5.53
CA LEU A 68 -6.29 5.78 5.11
C LEU A 68 -5.28 4.65 5.28
N LEU A 69 -4.56 4.34 4.22
CA LEU A 69 -3.47 3.37 4.23
C LEU A 69 -2.15 4.14 4.12
N ASP A 70 -1.26 3.88 5.07
CA ASP A 70 0.09 4.41 5.11
C ASP A 70 1.09 3.27 4.88
N LEU A 71 2.02 3.47 3.94
CA LEU A 71 3.02 2.51 3.47
C LEU A 71 4.40 3.16 3.58
N GLN A 72 5.33 2.54 4.32
CA GLN A 72 6.65 3.10 4.57
C GLN A 72 7.75 2.03 4.58
N ASN A 73 8.85 2.29 3.87
CA ASN A 73 10.13 1.59 4.01
C ASN A 73 11.29 2.60 3.89
N GLU A 74 12.51 2.15 3.62
CA GLU A 74 13.69 3.03 3.52
C GLU A 74 13.66 3.98 2.30
N THR A 75 12.98 3.61 1.22
CA THR A 75 12.99 4.34 -0.06
C THR A 75 11.62 4.91 -0.47
N GLN A 76 10.55 4.46 0.17
CA GLN A 76 9.16 4.70 -0.20
C GLN A 76 8.36 5.17 1.02
N HIS A 77 7.56 6.23 0.84
CA HIS A 77 6.59 6.67 1.82
C HIS A 77 5.35 7.18 1.08
N TYR A 78 4.24 6.47 1.22
CA TYR A 78 3.01 6.74 0.50
C TYR A 78 1.81 6.63 1.43
N THR A 79 0.92 7.61 1.31
CA THR A 79 -0.39 7.54 1.95
C THR A 79 -1.47 7.55 0.87
N CYS A 80 -2.44 6.65 0.98
CA CYS A 80 -3.57 6.61 0.06
C CYS A 80 -4.89 6.43 0.80
N LYS A 81 -5.95 6.98 0.20
CA LYS A 81 -7.32 6.81 0.68
C LYS A 81 -7.95 5.64 -0.06
N ILE A 82 -8.51 4.69 0.69
CA ILE A 82 -9.14 3.49 0.15
C ILE A 82 -10.62 3.44 0.55
N ILE A 83 -11.39 2.65 -0.21
CA ILE A 83 -12.81 2.38 0.07
C ILE A 83 -13.00 0.87 0.13
N LEU A 84 -13.43 0.39 1.29
CA LEU A 84 -13.82 -1.00 1.54
C LEU A 84 -15.34 -1.13 1.47
#